data_AF-A0A0L8K1I2-F1
#
_entry.id   AF-A0A0L8K1I2-F1
#
_cell.length_a   1.000
_cell.length_b   1.000
_cell.length_c   1.000
_cell.angle_alpha   90.00
_cell.angle_beta   90.00
_cell.angle_gamma   90.00
#
_symmetry.space_group_name_H-M   'P 1'
#
loop_
_entity.id
_entity.type
_entity.pdbx_description
1 polymer ?
#
loop_
_entity_poly.entity_id
_entity_poly.type
_entity_poly.pdbx_seq_one_letter_code
_entity_poly.pdbx_strand_id
1 'polypeptide(L)'
;MIFQQFLSRASSRFGWCATALGLAVSVAVPAQHAAADTTPARLQLVRVVKATKTVADFQQVQVECPDGTYAISGGTEAVAPSVGYDAVGLVGSFPYARYNGNKARGWIGNARNFGRNPTTVNVWAVCAIIPSGYELVKATLVQVPSDQTVTVSCPAGKTALGGGAEIQSAGSSLTKSYPSAFAASGPTTWTVAGPNRSNSDVGVLGFVTCADPIADNVWTTYKVSTNSPPAGSSPASTGGGSPAAAPPRTVRSRCSSRPGPV
;
A
#
# COMPACT_ATOMS: atom_id res chain seq x y z
N MET A 1 -0.09 -46.29 -41.92
CA MET A 1 1.19 -46.76 -41.34
C MET A 1 1.19 -46.31 -39.87
N ILE A 2 0.65 -47.07 -38.91
CA ILE A 2 1.06 -48.36 -38.31
C ILE A 2 2.33 -48.23 -37.43
N PHE A 3 2.22 -48.81 -36.21
CA PHE A 3 3.19 -49.15 -35.15
C PHE A 3 3.34 -48.13 -34.01
N GLN A 4 2.71 -48.33 -32.84
CA GLN A 4 2.87 -49.35 -31.77
C GLN A 4 3.98 -49.04 -30.74
N GLN A 5 3.49 -49.13 -29.50
CA GLN A 5 4.10 -49.24 -28.17
C GLN A 5 5.46 -49.95 -28.08
N PHE A 6 6.27 -49.56 -27.08
CA PHE A 6 7.01 -50.52 -26.25
C PHE A 6 7.06 -50.08 -24.78
N LEU A 7 6.47 -50.93 -23.93
CA LEU A 7 6.75 -51.07 -22.50
C LEU A 7 8.16 -51.65 -22.31
N SER A 8 8.88 -51.28 -21.25
CA SER A 8 9.67 -52.26 -20.50
C SER A 8 10.08 -51.81 -19.10
N ARG A 9 9.78 -52.71 -18.17
CA ARG A 9 10.11 -52.70 -16.74
C ARG A 9 11.59 -53.03 -16.57
N ALA A 10 12.24 -52.41 -15.59
CA ALA A 10 13.45 -52.95 -15.00
C ALA A 10 13.35 -52.86 -13.47
N SER A 11 12.88 -53.95 -12.89
CA SER A 11 13.00 -54.29 -11.48
C SER A 11 14.45 -54.64 -11.15
N SER A 12 15.06 -53.95 -10.18
CA SER A 12 16.33 -54.36 -9.58
C SER A 12 16.18 -54.44 -8.07
N ARG A 13 16.45 -55.64 -7.54
CA ARG A 13 16.47 -56.01 -6.13
C ARG A 13 17.90 -55.83 -5.62
N PHE A 14 18.11 -54.95 -4.65
CA PHE A 14 19.24 -54.94 -3.72
C PHE A 14 18.67 -54.34 -2.45
N GLY A 15 18.77 -54.91 -1.25
CA GLY A 15 19.80 -55.77 -0.67
C GLY A 15 19.93 -55.22 0.75
N TRP A 16 19.36 -55.91 1.72
CA TRP A 16 19.29 -55.47 3.11
C TRP A 16 20.69 -55.42 3.73
N CYS A 17 21.04 -54.29 4.35
CA CYS A 17 22.10 -54.22 5.36
C CYS A 17 21.54 -53.46 6.56
N ALA A 18 21.11 -54.23 7.57
CA ALA A 18 20.74 -53.73 8.87
C ALA A 18 22.00 -53.27 9.61
N THR A 19 22.17 -51.95 9.75
CA THR A 19 23.12 -51.37 10.70
C THR A 19 22.32 -50.77 11.85
N ALA A 20 22.38 -51.42 13.01
CA ALA A 20 21.86 -50.90 14.26
C ALA A 20 22.77 -49.75 14.71
N LEU A 21 22.34 -48.52 14.43
CA LEU A 21 22.91 -47.30 15.01
C LEU A 21 21.92 -46.78 16.06
N GLY A 22 22.39 -46.72 17.31
CA GLY A 22 21.63 -46.26 18.45
C GLY A 22 21.07 -44.85 18.23
N LEU A 23 19.75 -44.74 18.30
CA LEU A 23 19.05 -43.47 18.36
C LEU A 23 19.32 -42.80 19.71
N ALA A 24 20.29 -41.89 19.75
CA ALA A 24 20.33 -40.88 20.79
C ALA A 24 19.15 -39.93 20.57
N VAL A 25 18.04 -40.15 21.29
CA VAL A 25 16.89 -39.26 21.30
C VAL A 25 17.31 -37.98 22.01
N SER A 26 17.85 -37.04 21.24
CA SER A 26 18.02 -35.66 21.69
C SER A 26 16.62 -35.05 21.72
N VAL A 27 16.01 -34.96 22.90
CA VAL A 27 14.85 -34.11 23.12
C VAL A 27 15.28 -32.67 22.86
N ALA A 28 15.08 -32.21 21.62
CA ALA A 28 15.23 -30.82 21.25
C ALA A 28 14.22 -30.04 22.09
N VAL A 29 14.69 -29.37 23.13
CA VAL A 29 13.93 -28.33 23.81
C VAL A 29 13.55 -27.33 22.72
N PRO A 30 12.25 -27.10 22.44
CA PRO A 30 11.88 -26.09 21.47
C PRO A 30 12.53 -24.78 21.91
N ALA A 31 13.34 -24.20 21.04
CA ALA A 31 13.91 -22.88 21.27
C ALA A 31 12.73 -21.94 21.54
N GLN A 32 12.57 -21.60 22.81
CA GLN A 32 11.63 -20.58 23.26
C GLN A 32 12.14 -19.29 22.64
N HIS A 33 11.56 -18.94 21.49
CA HIS A 33 11.70 -17.61 20.93
C HIS A 33 11.29 -16.68 22.05
N ALA A 34 12.24 -15.88 22.55
CA ALA A 34 11.98 -14.86 23.54
C ALA A 34 10.72 -14.12 23.09
N ALA A 35 9.67 -14.17 23.91
CA ALA A 35 8.45 -13.44 23.63
C ALA A 35 8.85 -11.99 23.43
N ALA A 36 8.74 -11.51 22.18
CA ALA A 36 8.97 -10.12 21.87
C ALA A 36 8.10 -9.29 22.80
N ASP A 37 8.71 -8.26 23.41
CA ASP A 37 8.04 -7.31 24.28
C ASP A 37 6.71 -6.89 23.63
N THR A 38 5.60 -7.31 24.26
CA THR A 38 4.25 -7.21 23.69
C THR A 38 3.66 -5.82 23.86
N THR A 39 4.45 -4.83 24.28
CA THR A 39 3.99 -3.44 24.34
C THR A 39 3.68 -2.98 22.92
N PRO A 40 2.40 -2.79 22.57
CA PRO A 40 2.05 -2.53 21.20
C PRO A 40 2.51 -1.13 20.79
N ALA A 41 3.08 -1.04 19.58
CA ALA A 41 3.63 0.20 19.07
C ALA A 41 2.56 1.30 19.02
N ARG A 42 2.97 2.54 19.30
CA ARG A 42 2.16 3.75 19.13
C ARG A 42 2.85 4.65 18.12
N LEU A 43 2.06 5.35 17.30
CA LEU A 43 2.60 6.40 16.46
C LEU A 43 3.03 7.59 17.33
N GLN A 44 4.23 8.09 17.08
CA GLN A 44 4.79 9.22 17.82
C GLN A 44 5.17 10.34 16.84
N LEU A 45 5.01 11.58 17.30
CA LEU A 45 5.37 12.79 16.55
C LEU A 45 4.74 12.87 15.15
N VAL A 46 3.44 12.51 15.05
CA VAL A 46 2.72 12.53 13.78
C VAL A 46 2.54 13.97 13.29
N ARG A 47 2.97 14.25 12.06
CA ARG A 47 2.83 15.56 11.40
C ARG A 47 2.57 15.40 9.91
N VAL A 48 1.80 16.31 9.35
CA VAL A 48 1.56 16.38 7.91
C VAL A 48 2.45 17.46 7.32
N VAL A 49 3.18 17.12 6.26
CA VAL A 49 3.94 18.08 5.44
C VAL A 49 3.34 18.15 4.04
N LYS A 50 3.45 19.31 3.40
CA LYS A 50 2.92 19.57 2.06
C LYS A 50 3.96 20.27 1.19
N ALA A 51 4.03 19.88 -0.08
CA ALA A 51 4.65 20.65 -1.13
C ALA A 51 3.62 20.95 -2.23
N THR A 52 3.63 22.17 -2.75
CA THR A 52 2.83 22.57 -3.91
C THR A 52 3.76 23.15 -4.96
N LYS A 53 3.69 22.63 -6.18
CA LYS A 53 4.46 23.18 -7.31
C LYS A 53 3.61 23.14 -8.57
N THR A 54 3.70 24.20 -9.37
CA THR A 54 3.25 24.17 -10.77
C THR A 54 4.42 23.66 -11.60
N VAL A 55 4.21 22.54 -12.27
CA VAL A 55 5.24 21.82 -12.99
C VAL A 55 4.81 21.55 -14.42
N ALA A 56 5.78 21.31 -15.31
CA ALA A 56 5.48 20.86 -16.66
C ALA A 56 4.88 19.44 -16.63
N ASP A 57 4.36 19.00 -17.77
CA ASP A 57 3.78 17.67 -17.92
C ASP A 57 4.73 16.57 -17.39
N PHE A 58 4.20 15.69 -16.53
CA PHE A 58 4.89 14.52 -15.99
C PHE A 58 6.10 14.80 -15.08
N GLN A 59 6.32 16.04 -14.65
CA GLN A 59 7.37 16.36 -13.68
C GLN A 59 6.99 15.91 -12.27
N GLN A 60 7.98 15.38 -11.55
CA GLN A 60 7.82 14.95 -10.16
C GLN A 60 7.89 16.12 -9.18
N VAL A 61 6.98 16.11 -8.21
CA VAL A 61 7.01 16.93 -7.02
C VAL A 61 7.25 16.02 -5.84
N GLN A 62 8.12 16.44 -4.93
CA GLN A 62 8.43 15.70 -3.71
C GLN A 62 8.24 16.57 -2.49
N VAL A 63 7.88 15.95 -1.38
CA VAL A 63 7.90 16.55 -0.05
C VAL A 63 8.71 15.64 0.88
N GLU A 64 9.55 16.24 1.71
CA GLU A 64 10.38 15.51 2.69
C GLU A 64 9.79 15.59 4.09
N CYS A 65 9.86 14.46 4.79
CA CYS A 65 9.65 14.44 6.22
C CYS A 65 10.80 15.14 6.93
N PRO A 66 10.54 15.99 7.95
CA PRO A 66 11.60 16.64 8.67
C PRO A 66 12.45 15.62 9.43
N ASP A 67 13.62 16.07 9.88
CA ASP A 67 14.61 15.20 10.53
C ASP A 67 14.03 14.43 11.71
N GLY A 68 14.56 13.23 11.91
CA GLY A 68 14.07 12.27 12.91
C GLY A 68 12.74 11.58 12.57
N THR A 69 12.04 11.96 11.50
CA THR A 69 10.79 11.29 11.06
C THR A 69 10.84 10.73 9.65
N TYR A 70 9.90 9.86 9.35
CA TYR A 70 9.78 9.14 8.09
C TYR A 70 8.31 9.07 7.68
N ALA A 71 8.07 8.97 6.36
CA ALA A 71 6.73 8.90 5.82
C ALA A 71 6.11 7.54 6.15
N ILE A 72 4.94 7.57 6.79
CA ILE A 72 4.12 6.38 7.06
C ILE A 72 2.91 6.29 6.11
N SER A 73 2.56 7.40 5.47
CA SER A 73 1.50 7.51 4.46
C SER A 73 1.65 8.84 3.72
N GLY A 74 0.82 9.07 2.71
CA GLY A 74 0.83 10.31 1.93
C GLY A 74 -0.20 10.27 0.82
N GLY A 75 -0.14 11.26 -0.05
CA GLY A 75 -1.07 11.40 -1.16
C GLY A 75 -0.66 12.51 -2.11
N THR A 76 -1.27 12.50 -3.28
CA THR A 76 -1.05 13.53 -4.30
C THR A 76 -2.37 13.92 -4.94
N GLU A 77 -2.50 15.21 -5.21
CA GLU A 77 -3.58 15.81 -6.00
C GLU A 77 -2.94 16.63 -7.12
N ALA A 78 -3.59 16.69 -8.27
CA ALA A 78 -3.13 17.47 -9.40
C ALA A 78 -4.28 18.26 -10.01
N VAL A 79 -4.08 19.55 -10.21
CA VAL A 79 -5.06 20.47 -10.77
C VAL A 79 -4.42 21.22 -11.92
N ALA A 80 -5.14 21.37 -13.04
CA ALA A 80 -4.74 22.25 -14.12
C ALA A 80 -5.86 23.22 -14.48
N PRO A 81 -5.53 24.48 -14.81
CA PRO A 81 -6.51 25.45 -15.25
C PRO A 81 -7.08 25.06 -16.62
N SER A 82 -8.40 25.25 -16.78
CA SER A 82 -9.07 25.37 -18.08
C SER A 82 -8.80 24.25 -19.09
N VAL A 83 -9.03 23.02 -18.67
CA VAL A 83 -8.97 21.87 -19.57
C VAL A 83 -10.29 21.10 -19.48
N GLY A 84 -10.75 20.54 -20.61
CA GLY A 84 -11.92 19.67 -20.63
C GLY A 84 -11.79 18.51 -19.63
N TYR A 85 -12.90 17.84 -19.34
CA TYR A 85 -12.90 16.60 -18.55
C TYR A 85 -11.78 15.65 -19.04
N ASP A 86 -11.07 15.00 -18.12
CA ASP A 86 -9.99 14.03 -18.37
C ASP A 86 -8.66 14.54 -18.93
N ALA A 87 -8.40 15.85 -18.84
CA ALA A 87 -7.11 16.39 -19.27
C ALA A 87 -5.99 16.28 -18.22
N VAL A 88 -6.30 16.03 -16.95
CA VAL A 88 -5.30 15.77 -15.91
C VAL A 88 -5.49 14.36 -15.36
N GLY A 89 -4.41 13.58 -15.36
CA GLY A 89 -4.36 12.27 -14.73
C GLY A 89 -3.19 12.21 -13.76
N LEU A 90 -3.45 11.88 -12.50
CA LEU A 90 -2.36 11.54 -11.58
C LEU A 90 -1.63 10.32 -12.15
N VAL A 91 -0.31 10.27 -12.16
CA VAL A 91 0.43 9.08 -12.66
C VAL A 91 1.17 8.37 -11.54
N GLY A 92 1.61 9.13 -10.54
CA GLY A 92 2.36 8.62 -9.41
C GLY A 92 1.95 9.30 -8.13
N SER A 93 1.77 8.50 -7.08
CA SER A 93 1.70 8.94 -5.69
C SER A 93 2.25 7.82 -4.84
N PHE A 94 3.48 7.95 -4.35
CA PHE A 94 4.17 6.87 -3.65
C PHE A 94 5.23 7.38 -2.67
N PRO A 95 5.53 6.60 -1.61
CA PRO A 95 6.65 6.89 -0.72
C PRO A 95 7.97 6.72 -1.46
N TYR A 96 8.96 7.55 -1.15
CA TYR A 96 10.31 7.36 -1.66
C TYR A 96 11.32 7.21 -0.52
N ALA A 97 12.28 6.33 -0.71
CA ALA A 97 13.46 6.23 0.13
C ALA A 97 14.63 6.97 -0.53
N ARG A 98 15.52 7.55 0.29
CA ARG A 98 16.86 7.91 -0.21
C ARG A 98 17.67 6.62 -0.36
N TYR A 99 18.45 6.53 -1.45
CA TYR A 99 19.42 5.48 -1.82
C TYR A 99 19.44 4.21 -0.93
N ASN A 100 18.99 3.07 -1.48
CA ASN A 100 18.99 1.74 -0.85
C ASN A 100 18.34 1.63 0.55
N GLY A 101 17.58 2.65 0.97
CA GLY A 101 16.90 2.64 2.26
C GLY A 101 15.59 1.85 2.23
N ASN A 102 15.33 1.10 3.31
CA ASN A 102 14.02 0.50 3.63
C ASN A 102 13.11 1.48 4.40
N LYS A 103 13.38 2.78 4.31
CA LYS A 103 12.75 3.85 5.10
C LYS A 103 12.31 5.00 4.20
N ALA A 104 11.01 5.30 4.18
CA ALA A 104 10.50 6.38 3.33
C ALA A 104 10.86 7.75 3.93
N ARG A 105 11.60 8.57 3.18
CA ARG A 105 12.00 9.92 3.59
C ARG A 105 10.94 10.97 3.28
N GLY A 106 9.96 10.61 2.46
CA GLY A 106 8.94 11.54 2.03
C GLY A 106 7.98 10.89 1.04
N TRP A 107 7.31 11.74 0.27
CA TRP A 107 6.35 11.32 -0.73
C TRP A 107 6.64 11.99 -2.07
N ILE A 108 6.45 11.25 -3.16
CA ILE A 108 6.52 11.74 -4.53
C ILE A 108 5.13 11.72 -5.12
N GLY A 109 4.81 12.80 -5.82
CA GLY A 109 3.62 12.94 -6.65
C GLY A 109 3.99 13.38 -8.06
N ASN A 110 3.33 12.83 -9.06
CA ASN A 110 3.43 13.31 -10.43
C ASN A 110 2.11 13.10 -11.17
N ALA A 111 1.86 13.96 -12.16
CA ALA A 111 0.64 13.95 -12.94
C ALA A 111 0.93 14.32 -14.38
N ARG A 112 0.07 13.85 -15.28
CA ARG A 112 0.07 14.26 -16.68
C ARG A 112 -0.98 15.31 -16.94
N ASN A 113 -0.63 16.26 -17.79
CA ASN A 113 -1.56 17.14 -18.48
C ASN A 113 -1.59 16.79 -19.96
N PHE A 114 -2.68 16.20 -20.41
CA PHE A 114 -2.81 15.79 -21.80
C PHE A 114 -3.03 16.95 -22.78
N GLY A 115 -3.35 18.14 -22.27
CA GLY A 115 -3.33 19.39 -23.02
C GLY A 115 -1.95 20.06 -23.04
N ARG A 116 -0.93 19.44 -22.43
CA ARG A 116 0.45 19.96 -22.31
C ARG A 116 0.58 21.30 -21.57
N ASN A 117 -0.45 21.68 -20.82
CA ASN A 117 -0.40 22.84 -19.94
C ASN A 117 0.34 22.50 -18.64
N PRO A 118 0.94 23.51 -17.96
CA PRO A 118 1.45 23.31 -16.61
C PRO A 118 0.36 22.81 -15.66
N THR A 119 0.74 21.91 -14.75
CA THR A 119 -0.15 21.34 -13.74
C THR A 119 0.34 21.70 -12.35
N THR A 120 -0.56 22.17 -11.51
CA THR A 120 -0.29 22.35 -10.08
C THR A 120 -0.45 21.01 -9.38
N VAL A 121 0.64 20.50 -8.82
CA VAL A 121 0.68 19.25 -8.08
C VAL A 121 0.87 19.56 -6.59
N ASN A 122 -0.07 19.06 -5.78
CA ASN A 122 0.00 19.07 -4.33
C ASN A 122 0.44 17.68 -3.85
N VAL A 123 1.49 17.61 -3.04
CA VAL A 123 2.00 16.36 -2.48
C VAL A 123 2.00 16.48 -0.96
N TRP A 124 1.46 15.46 -0.29
CA TRP A 124 1.45 15.36 1.17
C TRP A 124 2.19 14.12 1.63
N ALA A 125 2.85 14.24 2.78
CA ALA A 125 3.33 13.10 3.54
C ALA A 125 2.85 13.20 4.99
N VAL A 126 2.39 12.07 5.53
CA VAL A 126 2.19 11.88 6.97
C VAL A 126 3.50 11.31 7.51
N CYS A 127 4.16 12.09 8.35
CA CYS A 127 5.45 11.78 8.91
C CYS A 127 5.33 11.43 10.39
N ALA A 128 6.05 10.42 10.85
CA ALA A 128 6.12 10.04 12.25
C ALA A 128 7.52 9.55 12.61
N ILE A 129 7.82 9.42 13.90
CA ILE A 129 8.92 8.56 14.34
C ILE A 129 8.63 7.15 13.86
N ILE A 130 9.66 6.45 13.38
CA ILE A 130 9.51 5.09 12.86
C ILE A 130 8.87 4.18 13.92
N PRO A 131 7.71 3.57 13.63
CA PRO A 131 7.14 2.55 14.50
C PRO A 131 7.99 1.27 14.46
N SER A 132 7.78 0.37 15.44
CA SER A 132 8.49 -0.91 15.46
C SER A 132 8.18 -1.72 14.19
N GLY A 133 9.18 -2.47 13.72
CA GLY A 133 9.04 -3.31 12.53
C GLY A 133 8.83 -2.52 11.23
N TYR A 134 9.03 -1.20 11.20
CA TYR A 134 8.82 -0.41 9.99
C TYR A 134 9.65 -0.92 8.81
N GLU A 135 9.02 -1.00 7.65
CA GLU A 135 9.66 -1.37 6.40
C GLU A 135 8.92 -0.77 5.21
N LEU A 136 9.67 -0.19 4.27
CA LEU A 136 9.15 0.16 2.95
C LEU A 136 9.33 -1.03 2.00
N VAL A 137 8.22 -1.61 1.55
CA VAL A 137 8.20 -2.66 0.53
C VAL A 137 7.91 -2.04 -0.83
N LYS A 138 8.72 -2.42 -1.82
CA LYS A 138 8.58 -2.04 -3.22
C LYS A 138 8.36 -3.28 -4.06
N ALA A 139 7.29 -3.31 -4.84
CA ALA A 139 7.06 -4.38 -5.80
C ALA A 139 8.02 -4.25 -7.00
N THR A 140 8.30 -5.38 -7.63
CA THR A 140 8.93 -5.39 -8.96
C THR A 140 7.99 -4.72 -9.96
N LEU A 141 8.56 -3.97 -10.92
CA LEU A 141 7.78 -3.44 -12.05
C LEU A 141 7.16 -4.60 -12.83
N VAL A 142 5.84 -4.61 -12.96
CA VAL A 142 5.11 -5.62 -13.74
C VAL A 142 4.33 -4.97 -14.86
N GLN A 143 4.27 -5.63 -16.02
CA GLN A 143 3.37 -5.24 -17.11
C GLN A 143 2.05 -5.99 -16.92
N VAL A 144 0.95 -5.25 -16.89
CA VAL A 144 -0.39 -5.83 -16.75
C VAL A 144 -1.35 -5.13 -17.73
N PRO A 145 -2.39 -5.83 -18.21
CA PRO A 145 -3.51 -5.21 -18.90
C PRO A 145 -4.00 -3.91 -18.24
N SER A 146 -4.42 -2.97 -19.08
CA SER A 146 -4.96 -1.67 -18.64
C SER A 146 -5.99 -1.82 -17.51
N ASP A 147 -5.80 -1.06 -16.43
CA ASP A 147 -6.65 -1.03 -15.24
C ASP A 147 -6.71 -2.33 -14.41
N GLN A 148 -5.91 -3.35 -14.75
CA GLN A 148 -5.71 -4.54 -13.92
C GLN A 148 -4.99 -4.18 -12.62
N THR A 149 -5.51 -4.72 -11.51
CA THR A 149 -4.97 -4.47 -10.18
C THR A 149 -3.68 -5.23 -9.92
N VAL A 150 -2.72 -4.55 -9.29
CA VAL A 150 -1.52 -5.12 -8.70
C VAL A 150 -1.56 -4.88 -7.20
N THR A 151 -1.16 -5.90 -6.43
CA THR A 151 -1.17 -5.84 -4.96
C THR A 151 0.24 -6.01 -4.43
N VAL A 152 0.59 -5.18 -3.45
CA VAL A 152 1.86 -5.26 -2.71
C VAL A 152 1.56 -5.69 -1.29
N SER A 153 2.23 -6.74 -0.82
CA SER A 153 1.98 -7.32 0.50
C SER A 153 3.03 -6.88 1.52
N CYS A 154 2.58 -6.62 2.74
CA CYS A 154 3.47 -6.51 3.88
C CYS A 154 4.01 -7.90 4.27
N PRO A 155 5.21 -7.95 4.89
CA PRO A 155 5.71 -9.17 5.51
C PRO A 155 4.73 -9.75 6.54
N ALA A 156 4.82 -11.06 6.76
CA ALA A 156 3.96 -11.75 7.71
C ALA A 156 3.98 -11.08 9.10
N GLY A 157 2.81 -10.89 9.69
CA GLY A 157 2.64 -10.25 10.99
C GLY A 157 2.59 -8.71 10.96
N LYS A 158 2.94 -8.06 9.85
CA LYS A 158 2.92 -6.59 9.72
C LYS A 158 1.60 -6.07 9.14
N THR A 159 1.29 -4.82 9.44
CA THR A 159 0.16 -4.08 8.86
C THR A 159 0.66 -2.99 7.91
N ALA A 160 -0.10 -2.75 6.85
CA ALA A 160 0.12 -1.66 5.91
C ALA A 160 -0.33 -0.34 6.55
N LEU A 161 0.57 0.64 6.66
CA LEU A 161 0.26 1.99 7.15
C LEU A 161 -0.15 2.94 6.02
N GLY A 162 0.30 2.66 4.82
CA GLY A 162 0.12 3.49 3.64
C GLY A 162 0.76 2.83 2.43
N GLY A 163 0.49 3.36 1.26
CA GLY A 163 1.07 2.84 0.02
C GLY A 163 0.72 3.70 -1.16
N GLY A 164 1.15 3.24 -2.32
CA GLY A 164 1.03 4.01 -3.55
C GLY A 164 1.59 3.29 -4.75
N ALA A 165 1.57 3.96 -5.89
CA ALA A 165 2.17 3.43 -7.11
C ALA A 165 2.60 4.51 -8.08
N GLU A 166 3.36 4.08 -9.08
CA GLU A 166 3.59 4.77 -10.33
C GLU A 166 3.08 3.91 -11.49
N ILE A 167 2.29 4.49 -12.40
CA ILE A 167 1.79 3.82 -13.60
C ILE A 167 2.61 4.24 -14.81
N GLN A 168 3.47 3.35 -15.28
CA GLN A 168 4.42 3.57 -16.36
C GLN A 168 3.83 3.16 -17.72
N SER A 169 3.21 4.12 -18.41
CA SER A 169 2.85 4.00 -19.82
C SER A 169 2.55 5.38 -20.41
N ALA A 170 2.54 5.51 -21.73
CA ALA A 170 2.06 6.73 -22.38
C ALA A 170 0.55 6.87 -22.17
N GLY A 171 0.07 8.06 -21.82
CA GLY A 171 -1.36 8.24 -21.60
C GLY A 171 -1.90 7.59 -20.32
N SER A 172 -1.03 7.18 -19.38
CA SER A 172 -1.44 6.51 -18.15
C SER A 172 -2.04 7.44 -17.10
N SER A 173 -2.84 6.86 -16.20
CA SER A 173 -3.32 7.52 -14.98
C SER A 173 -3.42 6.49 -13.84
N LEU A 174 -3.13 6.88 -12.60
CA LEU A 174 -3.33 6.13 -11.37
C LEU A 174 -4.77 6.36 -10.91
N THR A 175 -5.63 5.36 -11.10
CA THR A 175 -7.06 5.43 -10.78
C THR A 175 -7.42 4.68 -9.51
N LYS A 176 -6.59 3.73 -9.08
CA LYS A 176 -6.81 2.91 -7.88
C LYS A 176 -5.56 2.94 -7.01
N SER A 177 -5.73 3.26 -5.73
CA SER A 177 -4.70 3.14 -4.70
C SER A 177 -5.39 3.06 -3.34
N TYR A 178 -5.43 1.88 -2.72
CA TYR A 178 -6.15 1.68 -1.47
C TYR A 178 -5.60 0.49 -0.67
N PRO A 179 -5.75 0.50 0.67
CA PRO A 179 -5.43 -0.65 1.50
C PRO A 179 -6.38 -1.82 1.22
N SER A 180 -5.87 -3.05 1.27
CA SER A 180 -6.64 -4.28 1.03
C SER A 180 -6.21 -5.41 1.96
N ALA A 181 -6.97 -6.52 1.94
CA ALA A 181 -6.77 -7.71 2.79
C ALA A 181 -6.68 -7.38 4.30
N PHE A 182 -7.84 -7.10 4.90
CA PHE A 182 -7.95 -6.71 6.30
C PHE A 182 -7.94 -7.93 7.22
N ALA A 183 -7.00 -7.94 8.17
CA ALA A 183 -6.96 -8.82 9.33
C ALA A 183 -7.38 -8.04 10.59
N ALA A 184 -7.39 -8.71 11.75
CA ALA A 184 -7.71 -8.07 13.03
C ALA A 184 -6.79 -6.87 13.35
N SER A 185 -5.55 -6.90 12.88
CA SER A 185 -4.55 -5.84 13.07
C SER A 185 -4.59 -4.71 12.02
N GLY A 186 -5.45 -4.82 11.00
CA GLY A 186 -5.53 -3.87 9.90
C GLY A 186 -5.29 -4.48 8.51
N PRO A 187 -5.16 -3.64 7.46
CA PRO A 187 -4.82 -4.10 6.14
C PRO A 187 -3.40 -4.66 6.13
N THR A 188 -3.19 -5.68 5.30
CA THR A 188 -1.90 -6.36 5.14
C THR A 188 -1.32 -6.14 3.74
N THR A 189 -2.08 -5.50 2.86
CA THR A 189 -1.70 -5.27 1.47
C THR A 189 -2.13 -3.89 0.99
N TRP A 190 -1.53 -3.44 -0.10
CA TRP A 190 -1.90 -2.23 -0.82
C TRP A 190 -2.20 -2.57 -2.28
N THR A 191 -3.38 -2.18 -2.78
CA THR A 191 -3.81 -2.45 -4.14
C THR A 191 -3.78 -1.19 -4.98
N VAL A 192 -3.24 -1.31 -6.19
CA VAL A 192 -3.04 -0.22 -7.14
C VAL A 192 -3.45 -0.63 -8.55
N ALA A 193 -3.91 0.33 -9.35
CA ALA A 193 -4.16 0.12 -10.78
C ALA A 193 -4.24 1.46 -11.52
N GLY A 194 -4.11 1.38 -12.84
CA GLY A 194 -4.26 2.52 -13.71
C GLY A 194 -4.51 2.12 -15.16
N PRO A 195 -5.37 2.82 -15.90
CA PRO A 195 -5.50 2.64 -17.34
C PRO A 195 -4.44 3.43 -18.11
N ASN A 196 -4.35 3.15 -19.40
CA ASN A 196 -3.81 4.08 -20.38
C ASN A 196 -4.82 4.35 -21.51
N ARG A 197 -4.60 5.43 -22.26
CA ARG A 197 -5.49 5.84 -23.36
C ARG A 197 -5.62 4.84 -24.49
N SER A 198 -4.59 4.02 -24.69
CA SER A 198 -4.55 3.00 -25.73
C SER A 198 -5.21 1.70 -25.31
N ASN A 199 -5.69 1.60 -24.06
CA ASN A 199 -6.22 0.39 -23.45
C ASN A 199 -5.33 -0.85 -23.66
N SER A 200 -4.02 -0.64 -23.49
CA SER A 200 -2.96 -1.64 -23.65
C SER A 200 -2.26 -1.87 -22.31
N ASP A 201 -1.29 -2.78 -22.28
CA ASP A 201 -0.54 -3.06 -21.06
C ASP A 201 0.13 -1.80 -20.49
N VAL A 202 0.13 -1.73 -19.17
CA VAL A 202 0.75 -0.68 -18.38
C VAL A 202 1.78 -1.27 -17.44
N GLY A 203 2.90 -0.56 -17.26
CA GLY A 203 3.82 -0.86 -16.17
C GLY A 203 3.24 -0.38 -14.84
N VAL A 204 3.26 -1.22 -13.82
CA VAL A 204 2.82 -0.85 -12.48
C VAL A 204 3.96 -1.09 -11.50
N LEU A 205 4.36 -0.02 -10.82
CA LEU A 205 5.33 -0.07 -9.73
C LEU A 205 4.64 0.29 -8.42
N GLY A 206 4.33 -0.74 -7.61
CA GLY A 206 3.62 -0.57 -6.34
C GLY A 206 4.55 -0.43 -5.13
N PHE A 207 4.05 0.25 -4.10
CA PHE A 207 4.74 0.49 -2.84
C PHE A 207 3.78 0.32 -1.65
N VAL A 208 4.30 -0.17 -0.53
CA VAL A 208 3.59 -0.19 0.74
C VAL A 208 4.56 0.06 1.89
N THR A 209 4.18 0.95 2.81
CA THR A 209 4.88 1.13 4.09
C THR A 209 4.21 0.25 5.13
N CYS A 210 4.99 -0.64 5.73
CA CYS A 210 4.55 -1.64 6.69
C CYS A 210 5.13 -1.36 8.07
N ALA A 211 4.48 -1.82 9.12
CA ALA A 211 5.02 -1.84 10.48
C ALA A 211 4.37 -2.97 11.29
N ASP A 212 4.86 -3.21 12.50
CA ASP A 212 4.14 -4.07 13.44
C ASP A 212 2.76 -3.46 13.76
N PRO A 213 1.76 -4.27 14.16
CA PRO A 213 0.44 -3.79 14.53
C PRO A 213 0.52 -2.67 15.58
N ILE A 214 -0.18 -1.57 15.30
CA ILE A 214 -0.25 -0.39 16.16
C ILE A 214 -1.52 -0.50 16.99
N ALA A 215 -1.42 -0.57 18.33
CA ALA A 215 -2.59 -0.88 19.18
C ALA A 215 -3.72 0.15 19.10
N ASP A 216 -3.40 1.41 18.83
CA ASP A 216 -4.40 2.49 18.77
C ASP A 216 -4.87 2.80 17.35
N ASN A 217 -4.45 2.01 16.34
CA ASN A 217 -4.90 2.24 14.98
C ASN A 217 -6.33 1.73 14.80
N VAL A 218 -7.24 2.67 14.56
CA VAL A 218 -8.60 2.38 14.11
C VAL A 218 -8.64 2.51 12.59
N TRP A 219 -9.00 1.42 11.92
CA TRP A 219 -9.24 1.42 10.47
C TRP A 219 -10.70 1.76 10.20
N THR A 220 -10.93 2.79 9.40
CA THR A 220 -12.29 3.12 8.97
C THR A 220 -12.33 3.40 7.48
N THR A 221 -13.24 2.71 6.80
CA THR A 221 -13.47 2.87 5.37
C THR A 221 -14.66 3.78 5.17
N TYR A 222 -14.45 4.90 4.47
CA TYR A 222 -15.52 5.80 4.06
C TYR A 222 -15.58 5.86 2.55
N LYS A 223 -16.79 5.87 1.99
CA LYS A 223 -17.01 6.13 0.58
C LYS A 223 -17.24 7.63 0.41
N VAL A 224 -16.31 8.31 -0.25
CA VAL A 224 -16.46 9.73 -0.59
C VAL A 224 -16.77 9.83 -2.07
N SER A 225 -17.92 10.39 -2.41
CA SER A 225 -18.23 10.81 -3.78
C SER A 225 -17.84 12.28 -3.93
N THR A 226 -16.89 12.58 -4.80
CA THR A 226 -16.54 13.95 -5.17
C THR A 226 -17.18 14.26 -6.52
N ASN A 227 -17.86 15.41 -6.61
CA ASN A 227 -18.34 15.96 -7.88
C ASN A 227 -17.30 16.87 -8.55
N SER A 228 -16.08 16.94 -7.99
CA SER A 228 -14.95 17.67 -8.57
C SER A 228 -14.25 16.79 -9.61
N PRO A 229 -13.66 17.37 -10.68
CA PRO A 229 -12.93 16.62 -11.70
C PRO A 229 -11.89 15.68 -11.09
N PRO A 230 -11.60 14.54 -11.72
CA PRO A 230 -10.84 13.45 -11.12
C PRO A 230 -9.39 13.87 -10.82
N ALA A 231 -9.11 14.16 -9.54
CA ALA A 231 -7.77 14.37 -9.04
C ALA A 231 -7.65 13.84 -7.60
N GLY A 232 -7.48 12.52 -7.47
CA GLY A 232 -6.90 11.85 -6.28
C GLY A 232 -7.56 12.07 -4.92
N SER A 233 -8.19 11.03 -4.36
CA SER A 233 -8.59 11.03 -2.95
C SER A 233 -7.38 10.77 -2.04
N SER A 234 -7.10 11.71 -1.13
CA SER A 234 -6.12 11.54 -0.05
C SER A 234 -6.81 10.98 1.22
N PRO A 235 -6.24 10.00 1.94
CA PRO A 235 -6.84 9.48 3.19
C PRO A 235 -6.67 10.43 4.39
N ALA A 236 -5.92 11.53 4.24
CA ALA A 236 -5.71 12.51 5.31
C ALA A 236 -6.33 13.87 4.93
N SER A 237 -7.66 13.98 4.93
CA SER A 237 -8.30 15.29 5.01
C SER A 237 -8.47 15.66 6.49
N THR A 238 -7.53 16.44 7.01
CA THR A 238 -7.83 17.27 8.18
C THR A 238 -8.86 18.30 7.73
N GLY A 239 -10.08 18.19 8.26
CA GLY A 239 -11.22 19.04 7.94
C GLY A 239 -10.86 20.52 7.92
N GLY A 240 -10.97 21.13 6.75
CA GLY A 240 -10.71 22.54 6.50
C GLY A 240 -11.58 23.03 5.35
N GLY A 241 -12.89 22.79 5.44
CA GLY A 241 -13.91 23.37 4.57
C GLY A 241 -15.16 23.62 5.39
N SER A 242 -15.46 24.89 5.67
CA SER A 242 -16.67 25.30 6.38
C SER A 242 -17.95 24.84 5.65
N PRO A 243 -19.03 24.52 6.39
CA PRO A 243 -20.16 23.77 5.86
C PRO A 243 -21.28 24.68 5.33
N ALA A 244 -22.03 24.18 4.35
CA ALA A 244 -23.44 24.50 4.21
C ALA A 244 -24.24 23.18 4.22
N ALA A 245 -24.95 22.95 5.34
CA ALA A 245 -26.08 22.03 5.61
C ALA A 245 -25.93 20.53 5.24
N ALA A 246 -26.04 19.55 6.13
CA ALA A 246 -27.11 19.29 7.12
C ALA A 246 -26.59 18.47 8.33
N PRO A 247 -27.29 18.45 9.49
CA PRO A 247 -26.76 17.82 10.71
C PRO A 247 -26.72 16.28 10.64
N PRO A 248 -25.68 15.63 11.18
CA PRO A 248 -25.62 14.17 11.28
C PRO A 248 -26.61 13.64 12.32
N ARG A 249 -27.40 12.64 11.95
CA ARG A 249 -28.18 11.84 12.89
C ARG A 249 -27.22 11.06 13.79
N THR A 250 -27.22 11.40 15.08
CA THR A 250 -26.54 10.64 16.13
C THR A 250 -27.22 9.29 16.33
N VAL A 251 -26.69 8.21 15.76
CA VAL A 251 -27.04 6.85 16.19
C VAL A 251 -26.20 6.54 17.42
N ARG A 252 -26.75 6.78 18.62
CA ARG A 252 -26.21 6.25 19.87
C ARG A 252 -26.58 4.77 19.96
N SER A 253 -25.65 3.86 19.69
CA SER A 253 -25.75 2.48 20.13
C SER A 253 -25.55 2.42 21.65
N ARG A 254 -26.65 2.37 22.41
CA ARG A 254 -26.61 1.95 23.83
C ARG A 254 -26.44 0.43 23.87
N CYS A 255 -25.28 -0.06 24.29
CA CYS A 255 -25.18 -1.40 24.86
C CYS A 255 -25.91 -1.39 26.21
N SER A 256 -27.09 -2.02 26.26
CA SER A 256 -27.79 -2.31 27.50
C SER A 256 -27.69 -3.81 27.77
N SER A 257 -26.78 -4.21 28.65
CA SER A 257 -26.77 -5.54 29.26
C SER A 257 -27.90 -5.61 30.29
N ARG A 258 -28.94 -6.41 30.01
CA ARG A 258 -29.86 -6.90 31.05
C ARG A 258 -29.56 -8.39 31.30
N PRO A 259 -29.29 -8.80 32.55
CA PRO A 259 -29.31 -10.20 32.94
C PRO A 259 -30.77 -10.66 33.10
N GLY A 260 -31.12 -11.81 32.51
CA GLY A 260 -32.39 -12.49 32.77
C GLY A 260 -32.32 -13.30 34.08
N PRO A 261 -33.43 -13.47 34.81
CA PRO A 261 -33.46 -14.30 36.01
C PRO A 261 -33.67 -15.79 35.66
N VAL A 262 -33.25 -16.60 36.63
CA VAL A 262 -33.26 -18.06 36.81
C VAL A 262 -34.41 -18.81 36.12
#